data_AF-A0A1I3J3Y2-F1
#
_entry.id   AF-A0A1I3J3Y2-F1
#
_cell.length_a   1.000
_cell.length_b   1.000
_cell.length_c   1.000
_cell.angle_alpha   90.00
_cell.angle_beta   90.00
_cell.angle_gamma   90.00
#
_symmetry.space_group_name_H-M   'P 1'
#
loop_
_entity.id
_entity.type
_entity.pdbx_description
1 polymer ?
#
loop_
_entity_poly.entity_id
_entity_poly.type
_entity_poly.pdbx_seq_one_letter_code
_entity_poly.pdbx_strand_id
1 'polypeptide(L)' 'MDHRVVEMLEAELAEAIAQALQTIPPKRLPLHASEQIVHLMAKAAVTVYEAAVEGADEGQE' A
#
# COMPACT_ATOMS: atom_id res chain seq x y z
N MET A 1 2.12 -13.32 7.81
CA MET A 1 1.68 -13.60 6.41
C MET A 1 2.79 -14.31 5.64
N ASP A 2 2.50 -15.05 4.55
CA ASP A 2 3.55 -15.65 3.70
C ASP A 2 4.26 -14.56 2.88
N HIS A 3 5.60 -14.59 2.85
CA HIS A 3 6.43 -13.58 2.21
C HIS A 3 6.11 -13.37 0.71
N ARG A 4 5.77 -14.45 -0.01
CA ARG A 4 5.37 -14.38 -1.41
C ARG A 4 4.05 -13.62 -1.60
N VAL A 5 3.14 -13.74 -0.64
CA VAL A 5 1.85 -13.01 -0.67
C VAL A 5 2.08 -11.54 -0.33
N VAL A 6 3.00 -11.23 0.59
CA VAL A 6 3.43 -9.85 0.88
C VAL A 6 3.99 -9.18 -0.37
N GLU A 7 4.95 -9.82 -1.05
CA GLU A 7 5.54 -9.28 -2.29
C GLU A 7 4.50 -9.05 -3.40
N MET A 8 3.56 -9.99 -3.55
CA MET A 8 2.46 -9.86 -4.51
C MET A 8 1.57 -8.65 -4.19
N LEU A 9 1.17 -8.50 -2.92
CA LEU A 9 0.35 -7.36 -2.49
C LEU A 9 1.07 -6.03 -2.61
N GLU A 10 2.37 -5.97 -2.27
CA GLU A 10 3.18 -4.77 -2.46
C GLU A 10 3.21 -4.34 -3.94
N ALA A 11 3.34 -5.30 -4.87
CA ALA A 11 3.34 -5.02 -6.30
C ALA A 11 1.97 -4.52 -6.79
N GLU A 12 0.88 -5.22 -6.43
CA GLU A 12 -0.49 -4.84 -6.81
C GLU A 12 -0.88 -3.47 -6.25
N LEU A 13 -0.53 -3.19 -4.99
CA LEU A 13 -0.80 -1.91 -4.36
C LEU A 13 0.04 -0.78 -4.97
N ALA A 14 1.31 -1.03 -5.29
CA ALA A 14 2.15 -0.03 -5.95
C ALA A 14 1.55 0.37 -7.31
N GLU A 15 1.09 -0.60 -8.11
CA GLU A 15 0.41 -0.34 -9.37
C GLU A 15 -0.90 0.44 -9.15
N ALA A 16 -1.74 0.00 -8.22
CA ALA A 16 -3.01 0.66 -7.92
C ALA A 16 -2.81 2.11 -7.45
N ILE A 17 -1.80 2.37 -6.62
CA ILE A 17 -1.45 3.72 -6.14
C ILE A 17 -0.98 4.58 -7.32
N ALA A 18 -0.09 4.05 -8.18
CA ALA A 18 0.40 4.77 -9.34
C ALA A 18 -0.75 5.17 -10.29
N GLN A 19 -1.69 4.26 -10.54
CA GLN A 19 -2.88 4.53 -11.35
C GLN A 19 -3.78 5.57 -10.68
N ALA A 20 -4.05 5.45 -9.38
CA ALA A 20 -4.87 6.41 -8.65
C ALA A 20 -4.28 7.82 -8.69
N LEU A 21 -2.97 7.97 -8.52
CA LEU A 21 -2.29 9.25 -8.59
C LEU A 21 -2.39 9.90 -9.98
N GLN A 22 -2.43 9.13 -11.07
CA GLN A 22 -2.65 9.66 -12.42
C GLN A 22 -4.05 10.26 -12.60
N THR A 23 -5.05 9.80 -11.84
CA THR A 23 -6.41 10.34 -11.88
C THR A 23 -6.58 11.66 -11.12
N ILE A 24 -5.63 11.98 -10.23
CA ILE A 24 -5.72 13.17 -9.38
C ILE A 24 -5.14 14.38 -10.16
N PRO A 25 -5.89 15.48 -10.28
CA PRO A 25 -5.39 16.67 -10.96
C PRO A 25 -4.10 17.19 -10.30
N PRO A 26 -3.09 17.65 -11.06
CA PRO A 26 -1.83 18.16 -10.52
C PRO A 26 -2.01 19.30 -9.51
N LYS A 27 -3.08 20.11 -9.66
CA LYS A 27 -3.42 21.17 -8.70
C LYS A 27 -3.85 20.68 -7.32
N ARG A 28 -4.17 19.39 -7.18
CA ARG A 28 -4.60 18.76 -5.92
C ARG A 28 -3.52 17.91 -5.26
N LEU A 29 -2.42 17.60 -5.97
CA LEU A 29 -1.27 16.92 -5.41
C LEU A 29 -0.17 17.94 -5.12
N PRO A 30 0.23 18.12 -3.84
CA PRO A 30 1.29 19.07 -3.50
C PRO A 30 2.63 18.66 -4.12
N LEU A 31 2.83 17.37 -4.40
CA LEU A 31 4.04 16.80 -4.99
C LEU A 31 3.68 15.63 -5.91
N HIS A 32 4.43 15.46 -7.01
CA HIS A 32 4.37 14.24 -7.81
C HIS A 32 5.12 13.13 -7.06
N ALA A 33 4.47 12.01 -6.79
CA ALA A 33 5.13 10.87 -6.16
C ALA A 33 6.15 10.26 -7.14
N SER A 34 7.38 10.08 -6.69
CA SER A 34 8.34 9.25 -7.41
C SER A 34 7.96 7.78 -7.28
N GLU A 35 8.49 6.94 -8.15
CA GLU A 35 8.34 5.47 -8.07
C GLU A 35 8.73 4.92 -6.69
N GLN A 36 9.79 5.46 -6.09
CA GLN A 36 10.23 5.11 -4.74
C GLN A 36 9.20 5.45 -3.66
N ILE A 37 8.52 6.60 -3.78
CA ILE A 37 7.44 6.98 -2.85
C ILE A 37 6.25 6.05 -3.01
N VAL A 38 5.87 5.73 -4.25
CA VAL A 38 4.76 4.79 -4.52
C VAL A 38 5.05 3.42 -3.93
N HIS A 39 6.27 2.90 -4.10
CA HIS A 39 6.68 1.63 -3.50
C HIS A 39 6.63 1.69 -1.97
N LEU A 40 7.09 2.78 -1.35
CA LEU A 40 7.02 2.96 0.10
C LEU A 40 5.56 3.01 0.61
N MET A 41 4.66 3.66 -0.13
CA MET A 41 3.23 3.71 0.21
C MET A 41 2.60 2.32 0.15
N ALA A 42 2.96 1.51 -0.87
CA ALA A 42 2.49 0.14 -0.98
C ALA A 42 2.94 -0.72 0.22
N LYS A 43 4.22 -0.63 0.60
CA LYS A 43 4.75 -1.31 1.80
C LYS A 43 4.01 -0.92 3.06
N ALA A 44 3.83 0.38 3.27
CA ALA A 44 3.10 0.89 4.43
C ALA A 44 1.65 0.37 4.46
N ALA A 45 0.97 0.32 3.31
CA ALA A 45 -0.38 -0.22 3.20
C ALA A 45 -0.43 -1.72 3.54
N VAL A 46 0.52 -2.53 3.05
CA VAL A 46 0.62 -3.95 3.39
C VAL A 46 0.87 -4.14 4.89
N THR A 47 1.80 -3.39 5.49
CA THR A 47 2.06 -3.47 6.93
C THR A 47 0.84 -3.12 7.77
N VAL A 48 0.06 -2.11 7.38
CA VAL A 48 -1.19 -1.76 8.07
C VAL A 48 -2.22 -2.88 7.96
N TYR A 49 -2.31 -3.53 6.79
CA TYR A 49 -3.19 -4.68 6.58
C TYR A 49 -2.77 -5.88 7.44
N GLU A 50 -1.49 -6.23 7.45
CA GLU A 50 -0.95 -7.32 8.29
C GLU A 50 -1.27 -7.07 9.76
N ALA A 51 -0.98 -5.88 10.27
CA ALA A 51 -1.28 -5.51 11.65
C ALA A 51 -2.79 -5.57 11.97
N ALA A 52 -3.64 -5.18 11.02
CA ALA A 52 -5.09 -5.24 11.20
C ALA A 52 -5.63 -6.68 11.23
N VAL A 53 -5.06 -7.57 10.42
CA VAL A 53 -5.40 -9.00 10.41
C VAL A 53 -4.93 -9.67 11.70
N GLU A 54 -3.69 -9.42 12.12
CA GLU A 54 -3.14 -9.95 13.37
C GLU A 54 -3.92 -9.46 14.59
N GLY A 55 -4.23 -8.17 14.67
CA GLY A 55 -5.04 -7.62 15.77
C GLY A 55 -6.50 -8.09 15.77
N ALA A 56 -7.05 -8.51 14.62
CA ALA A 56 -8.39 -9.10 14.55
C ALA A 56 -8.41 -10.55 15.05
N ASP A 57 -7.32 -11.30 14.88
CA ASP A 57 -7.14 -12.64 15.46
C ASP A 57 -6.96 -12.57 16.99
N GLU A 58 -6.20 -11.59 17.50
CA GLU A 58 -6.02 -11.40 18.96
C GLU A 58 -7.32 -11.04 19.70
N GLY A 59 -8.32 -10.49 19.01
CA GLY A 59 -9.63 -10.15 19.59
C GLY A 59 -10.61 -11.32 19.67
N GLN A 60 -10.23 -12.53 19.22
CA GLN A 60 -11.07 -13.73 19.20
C GLN A 60 -10.62 -14.85 20.16
N GLU A 61 -9.50 -14.68 20.89
CA GLU A 61 -9.05 -15.56 21.98
C GLU A 61 -9.53 -15.08 23.37
#